data_AF-A0A7Y8L5Z3-F1
#
_entry.id   AF-A0A7Y8L5Z3-F1
#
_cell.length_a   1.000
_cell.length_b   1.000
_cell.length_c   1.000
_cell.angle_alpha   90.00
_cell.angle_beta   90.00
_cell.angle_gamma   90.00
#
_symmetry.space_group_name_H-M   'P 1'
#
loop_
_entity.id
_entity.type
_entity.pdbx_description
1 polymer ?
#
loop_
_entity_poly.entity_id
_entity_poly.type
_entity_poly.pdbx_seq_one_letter_code
_entity_poly.pdbx_strand_id
1 'polypeptide(L)'
;MEEFKRILVLENEIEARLLDSVLNERNIPHRIRSYYDSAYNGIFQTQKGWGIVLAPPEFEAEVLSIYEDLPLEEEGAAVENRDEG
;
A
#
# COMPACT_ATOMS: atom_id res chain seq x y z
N MET A 1 -4.70 23.87 2.03
CA MET A 1 -5.55 22.83 1.41
C MET A 1 -4.75 21.55 1.51
N GLU A 2 -5.27 20.52 2.16
CA GLU A 2 -4.59 19.21 2.16
C GLU A 2 -4.67 18.64 0.74
N GLU A 3 -3.56 18.73 0.01
CA GLU A 3 -3.46 18.18 -1.33
C GLU A 3 -3.13 16.69 -1.20
N PHE A 4 -4.15 15.86 -1.32
CA PHE A 4 -3.99 14.42 -1.37
C PHE A 4 -3.57 14.02 -2.79
N LYS A 5 -2.34 13.54 -2.93
CA LYS A 5 -1.85 12.99 -4.20
C LYS A 5 -1.80 11.47 -4.14
N ARG A 6 -1.79 10.84 -5.32
CA ARG A 6 -1.67 9.38 -5.44
C ARG A 6 -0.25 8.99 -5.06
N ILE A 7 -0.11 8.17 -4.03
CA ILE A 7 1.18 7.70 -3.52
C ILE A 7 1.53 6.35 -4.14
N LEU A 8 0.61 5.38 -4.02
CA LEU A 8 0.80 4.03 -4.53
C LEU A 8 -0.53 3.40 -4.96
N VAL A 9 -0.41 2.35 -5.78
CA VAL A 9 -1.51 1.48 -6.21
C VAL A 9 -1.39 0.19 -5.42
N LEU A 10 -2.48 -0.24 -4.82
CA LEU A 10 -2.58 -1.49 -4.07
C LEU A 10 -3.02 -2.59 -5.01
N GLU A 11 -2.40 -3.76 -4.96
CA GLU A 11 -2.74 -4.84 -5.87
C GLU A 11 -3.96 -5.64 -5.39
N ASN A 12 -4.14 -5.76 -4.07
CA ASN A 12 -5.19 -6.53 -3.42
C ASN A 12 -5.81 -5.82 -2.20
N GLU A 13 -6.97 -6.32 -1.75
CA GLU A 13 -7.63 -5.84 -0.51
C GLU A 13 -6.76 -6.05 0.73
N ILE A 14 -5.96 -7.13 0.75
CA ILE A 14 -5.13 -7.50 1.89
C ILE A 14 -4.07 -6.43 2.15
N GLU A 15 -3.33 -6.04 1.11
CA GLU A 15 -2.36 -4.93 1.16
C GLU A 15 -3.01 -3.64 1.64
N ALA A 16 -4.20 -3.34 1.11
CA ALA A 16 -4.95 -2.15 1.45
C ALA A 16 -5.24 -2.08 2.95
N ARG A 17 -5.77 -3.16 3.51
CA ARG A 17 -6.12 -3.24 4.94
C ARG A 17 -4.90 -3.23 5.85
N LEU A 18 -3.82 -3.88 5.42
CA LEU A 18 -2.59 -3.93 6.21
C LEU A 18 -1.95 -2.55 6.29
N LEU A 19 -1.82 -1.88 5.14
CA LEU A 19 -1.29 -0.52 5.07
C LEU A 19 -2.20 0.48 5.82
N ASP A 20 -3.53 0.40 5.66
CA ASP A 20 -4.49 1.22 6.39
C ASP A 20 -4.26 1.14 7.91
N SER A 21 -4.13 -0.09 8.43
CA SER A 21 -3.94 -0.33 9.86
C SER A 21 -2.66 0.32 10.38
N VAL A 22 -1.54 0.16 9.68
CA VAL A 22 -0.25 0.74 10.09
C VAL A 22 -0.25 2.27 9.99
N LEU A 23 -0.82 2.82 8.91
CA LEU A 23 -0.92 4.28 8.74
C LEU A 23 -1.82 4.90 9.82
N ASN A 24 -2.91 4.22 10.18
CA ASN A 24 -3.83 4.66 11.23
C ASN A 24 -3.16 4.62 12.61
N GLU A 25 -2.39 3.56 12.91
CA GLU A 25 -1.62 3.46 14.15
C GLU A 25 -0.60 4.61 14.28
N ARG A 26 0.05 4.98 13.17
CA ARG A 26 0.98 6.12 13.11
C ARG A 26 0.30 7.49 13.01
N ASN A 27 -1.04 7.55 13.01
CA ASN A 27 -1.84 8.77 12.86
C ASN A 27 -1.52 9.54 11.56
N ILE A 28 -1.17 8.82 10.49
CA ILE A 28 -0.87 9.41 9.18
C ILE A 28 -2.20 9.62 8.43
N PRO A 29 -2.50 10.86 7.99
CA PRO A 29 -3.71 11.15 7.23
C PRO A 29 -3.63 10.50 5.84
N HIS A 30 -4.47 9.49 5.59
CA HIS A 30 -4.49 8.74 4.34
C HIS A 30 -5.94 8.49 3.88
N ARG A 31 -6.08 8.18 2.58
CA ARG A 31 -7.35 7.86 1.94
C ARG A 31 -7.15 6.72 0.96
N ILE A 32 -7.81 5.60 1.23
CA ILE A 32 -7.81 4.46 0.32
C ILE A 32 -9.07 4.51 -0.55
N ARG A 33 -8.88 4.35 -1.86
CA ARG A 33 -9.95 4.27 -2.86
C ARG A 33 -9.81 2.96 -3.62
N SER A 34 -10.72 2.03 -3.42
CA SER A 34 -10.82 0.83 -4.23
C SER A 34 -11.36 1.17 -5.63
N TYR A 35 -10.83 0.49 -6.65
CA TYR A 35 -11.39 0.51 -8.01
C TYR A 35 -12.57 -0.46 -8.15
N TYR A 36 -12.67 -1.42 -7.22
CA TYR A 36 -13.71 -2.44 -7.16
C TYR A 36 -14.85 -2.03 -6.22
N ASP A 37 -15.57 -0.99 -6.58
CA ASP A 37 -16.94 -0.82 -6.09
C ASP A 37 -17.84 -1.72 -6.95
N SER A 38 -18.33 -2.80 -6.36
CA SER A 38 -19.24 -3.82 -6.94
C SER A 38 -18.63 -4.97 -7.78
N ALA A 39 -18.54 -6.14 -7.13
CA ALA A 39 -19.12 -7.38 -7.63
C ALA A 39 -18.39 -8.26 -8.68
N TYR A 40 -17.13 -8.64 -8.49
CA TYR A 40 -16.61 -9.82 -9.20
C TYR A 40 -15.96 -10.86 -8.29
N ASN A 41 -16.72 -11.92 -8.08
CA ASN A 41 -16.41 -13.12 -7.36
C ASN A 41 -15.40 -13.95 -8.17
N GLY A 42 -14.17 -14.06 -7.66
CA GLY A 42 -13.25 -15.14 -7.99
C GLY A 42 -12.52 -15.04 -9.33
N ILE A 43 -11.25 -15.43 -9.25
CA ILE A 43 -10.42 -16.11 -10.26
C ILE A 43 -9.52 -15.36 -11.24
N PHE A 44 -9.71 -14.13 -11.72
CA PHE A 44 -8.64 -13.47 -12.51
C PHE A 44 -8.78 -11.95 -12.57
N GLN A 45 -7.91 -11.21 -11.88
CA GLN A 45 -7.79 -9.75 -12.03
C GLN A 45 -6.34 -9.25 -11.95
N THR A 46 -5.42 -9.89 -12.66
CA THR A 46 -3.97 -9.61 -12.57
C THR A 46 -3.49 -8.44 -13.46
N GLN A 47 -4.25 -7.36 -13.68
CA GLN A 47 -3.76 -6.28 -14.58
C GLN A 47 -4.00 -4.82 -14.15
N LYS A 48 -4.75 -4.52 -13.08
CA LYS A 48 -5.03 -3.11 -12.72
C LYS A 48 -4.82 -2.74 -11.25
N GLY A 49 -4.56 -3.72 -10.38
CA GLY A 49 -4.60 -3.54 -8.92
C GLY A 49 -6.01 -3.35 -8.35
N TRP A 50 -6.12 -3.43 -7.03
CA TRP A 50 -7.37 -3.32 -6.26
C TRP A 50 -7.78 -1.87 -5.99
N GLY A 51 -6.82 -0.96 -5.74
CA GLY A 51 -7.11 0.41 -5.35
C GLY A 51 -5.91 1.34 -5.35
N ILE A 52 -6.10 2.57 -4.88
CA ILE A 52 -5.04 3.57 -4.69
C ILE A 52 -5.04 4.13 -3.28
N VAL A 53 -3.84 4.48 -2.82
CA VAL A 53 -3.63 5.23 -1.59
C VAL A 53 -3.32 6.68 -1.94
N LEU A 54 -4.06 7.56 -1.29
CA LEU A 54 -3.93 9.00 -1.38
C LEU A 54 -3.47 9.51 -0.01
N ALA A 55 -2.35 10.21 0.03
CA ALA A 55 -1.86 10.86 1.24
C ALA A 55 -1.27 12.23 0.87
N PRO A 56 -1.06 13.12 1.85
CA PRO A 56 -0.30 14.34 1.63
C PRO A 56 1.13 14.00 1.19
N PRO A 57 1.74 14.78 0.29
CA PRO A 57 3.08 14.52 -0.24
C PRO A 57 4.17 14.50 0.84
N GLU A 58 3.95 15.16 1.98
CA GLU A 58 4.88 15.14 3.11
C GLU A 58 5.06 13.73 3.73
N PHE A 59 4.03 12.88 3.62
CA PHE A 59 4.05 11.50 4.13
C PHE A 59 4.36 10.46 3.05
N GLU A 60 4.62 10.88 1.80
CA GLU A 60 4.89 9.96 0.69
C GLU A 60 6.00 8.95 1.01
N ALA A 61 7.14 9.46 1.50
CA ALA A 61 8.29 8.63 1.83
C ALA A 61 7.99 7.66 2.98
N GLU A 62 7.20 8.10 3.97
CA GLU A 62 6.83 7.27 5.12
C GLU A 62 5.84 6.17 4.73
N VAL A 63 4.83 6.51 3.91
CA VAL A 63 3.86 5.56 3.37
C VAL A 63 4.56 4.50 2.51
N LEU A 64 5.49 4.91 1.63
CA LEU A 64 6.28 3.98 0.82
C LEU A 64 7.15 3.06 1.68
N SER A 65 7.87 3.62 2.66
CA SER A 65 8.70 2.82 3.56
C SER A 65 7.88 1.81 4.36
N ILE A 66 6.66 2.15 4.78
CA ILE A 66 5.76 1.21 5.45
C ILE A 66 5.32 0.12 4.48
N TYR A 67 4.94 0.50 3.26
CA TYR A 67 4.49 -0.45 2.23
C TYR A 67 5.58 -1.46 1.86
N GLU A 68 6.85 -1.02 1.76
CA GLU A 68 8.00 -1.90 1.52
C GLU A 68 8.31 -2.85 2.69
N ASP A 69 7.98 -2.45 3.92
CA ASP A 69 8.16 -3.27 5.13
C ASP A 69 7.00 -4.28 5.32
N LEU A 70 5.87 -4.10 4.62
CA LEU A 70 4.77 -5.04 4.69
C LEU A 70 5.22 -6.40 4.14
N PRO A 71 4.93 -7.51 4.85
CA PRO A 71 5.18 -8.86 4.35
C PRO A 71 4.14 -9.20 3.27
N LEU A 72 4.25 -8.55 2.12
CA LEU A 72 3.46 -8.88 0.95
C LEU A 72 4.04 -10.17 0.39
N GLU A 73 3.23 -11.23 0.41
CA GLU A 73 3.60 -12.51 -0.18
C GLU A 73 3.66 -12.38 -1.71
N GLU A 74 4.71 -11.76 -2.22
CA GLU A 74 5.25 -12.00 -3.55
C GLU A 74 6.60 -12.68 -3.35
N GLU A 75 6.72 -13.87 -3.90
CA GLU A 75 7.94 -14.68 -3.87
C GLU A 75 9.13 -13.86 -4.42
N GLY A 76 10.00 -13.38 -3.53
CA GLY A 76 11.37 -13.01 -3.87
C GLY A 76 11.69 -11.52 -3.92
N ALA A 77 12.01 -10.94 -2.77
CA ALA A 77 13.09 -9.95 -2.67
C ALA A 77 13.78 -10.10 -1.32
N ALA A 78 14.65 -11.12 -1.24
CA ALA A 78 15.73 -11.11 -0.29
C ALA A 78 16.58 -9.85 -0.55
N VAL A 79 16.51 -8.86 0.33
CA VAL A 79 17.61 -7.89 0.47
C VAL A 79 18.66 -8.51 1.38
N GLU A 80 19.63 -9.06 0.67
CA GLU A 80 21.00 -9.38 1.03
C GLU A 80 21.63 -8.34 1.97
N ASN A 81 22.22 -8.87 3.05
CA ASN A 81 23.36 -8.42 3.84
C ASN A 81 23.60 -6.91 4.05
N ARG A 82 23.60 -6.52 5.33
CA ARG A 82 24.67 -5.64 5.83
C ARG A 82 25.38 -6.34 6.96
N ASP A 83 26.52 -6.94 6.60
CA ASP A 83 27.67 -7.11 7.45
C ASP A 83 27.89 -5.86 8.32
N GLU A 84 27.95 -6.03 9.63
CA GLU A 84 28.76 -5.17 10.50
C GLU A 84 29.35 -6.01 11.65
N GLY A 85 30.67 -6.26 11.59
CA GLY A 85 31.54 -6.39 12.77
C GLY A 85 32.20 -7.73 13.02
#